data_AF-A0AAV4RL96-F1
#
_entry.id   AF-A0AAV4RL96-F1
#
_cell.length_a   1.000
_cell.length_b   1.000
_cell.length_c   1.000
_cell.angle_alpha   90.00
_cell.angle_beta   90.00
_cell.angle_gamma   90.00
#
_symmetry.space_group_name_H-M   'P 1'
#
loop_
_entity.id
_entity.type
_entity.pdbx_description
1 polymer ?
#
loop_
_entity_poly.entity_id
_entity_poly.type
_entity_poly.pdbx_seq_one_letter_code
_entity_poly.pdbx_strand_id
1 'polypeptide(L)'
;MTHYNFKNIVVVPTAKELNDIVLSKTQRKTPTVVHKQYKITRIRQFYMRKVKFTQQNYHDKLTKLLTDFPKLEDIHPFFADISNVLYCRDHYKIALGQLNTARHLIDNEAKECCRHLKYGDSLYRCKSRKRVALGKMAKIITRQNESLKYLEEVRQHMSRLPSIDPNTRTLLICGFPNVGKSSFINKITRAEVEVQSWAFTTKSLYVGHTDYKYLRWQVIDTPGILDHPIEDRNTIEMLAITALAHLRACVIFVIDPSEQCNYSVEEQVDLFNNIKPLFANKPTVLAANKMDVLKLTELPEEKQKKK
;
A
#
# COMPACT_ATOMS: atom_id res chain seq x y z
N MET A 1 -7.45 -7.79 14.71
CA MET A 1 -6.49 -8.23 13.69
C MET A 1 -6.56 -7.27 12.53
N THR A 2 -5.57 -6.41 12.35
CA THR A 2 -5.53 -5.51 11.18
C THR A 2 -5.06 -6.33 9.98
N HIS A 3 -6.01 -6.91 9.25
CA HIS A 3 -5.76 -7.29 7.86
C HIS A 3 -5.52 -6.00 7.08
N TYR A 4 -4.27 -5.75 6.69
CA TYR A 4 -3.93 -4.65 5.81
C TYR A 4 -4.48 -4.97 4.42
N ASN A 5 -5.70 -4.51 4.12
CA ASN A 5 -6.33 -4.69 2.82
C ASN A 5 -6.30 -3.39 2.02
N PHE A 6 -5.20 -3.19 1.30
CA PHE A 6 -5.03 -2.01 0.44
C PHE A 6 -5.98 -1.97 -0.77
N LYS A 7 -6.72 -3.06 -1.05
CA LYS A 7 -7.74 -3.09 -2.11
C LYS A 7 -8.99 -2.28 -1.75
N ASN A 8 -9.21 -2.00 -0.46
CA ASN A 8 -10.39 -1.28 0.02
C ASN A 8 -10.26 0.25 -0.06
N ILE A 9 -9.10 0.77 -0.45
CA ILE A 9 -8.88 2.22 -0.59
C ILE A 9 -9.75 2.74 -1.74
N VAL A 10 -10.56 3.76 -1.46
CA VAL A 10 -11.47 4.35 -2.46
C VAL A 10 -10.70 5.03 -3.57
N VAL A 11 -11.22 4.91 -4.80
CA VAL A 11 -10.68 5.60 -5.98
C VAL A 11 -10.56 7.10 -5.73
N VAL A 12 -9.38 7.65 -6.00
CA VAL A 12 -9.07 9.07 -5.85
C VAL A 12 -9.42 9.78 -7.17
N PRO A 13 -10.48 10.60 -7.22
CA PRO A 13 -10.83 11.32 -8.44
C PRO A 13 -9.84 12.45 -8.70
N THR A 14 -9.71 12.84 -9.97
CA THR A 14 -9.00 14.07 -10.35
C THR A 14 -9.68 15.31 -9.76
N ALA A 15 -8.97 16.44 -9.68
CA ALA A 15 -9.57 17.67 -9.15
C ALA A 15 -10.81 18.11 -9.93
N LYS A 16 -10.82 17.92 -11.26
CA LYS A 16 -11.95 18.23 -12.13
C LYS A 16 -13.15 17.36 -11.80
N GLU A 17 -12.96 16.04 -11.77
CA GLU A 17 -14.04 15.09 -11.43
C GLU A 17 -14.57 15.32 -10.02
N LEU A 18 -13.68 15.59 -9.05
CA LEU A 18 -14.07 15.88 -7.68
C LEU A 18 -14.96 17.12 -7.61
N ASN A 19 -14.58 18.19 -8.29
CA ASN A 19 -15.38 19.42 -8.40
C ASN A 19 -16.74 19.14 -9.08
N ASP A 20 -16.74 18.41 -10.19
CA ASP A 20 -17.96 18.09 -10.94
C ASP A 20 -18.93 17.24 -10.11
N ILE A 21 -18.43 16.22 -9.40
CA ILE A 21 -19.23 15.38 -8.50
C ILE A 21 -19.88 16.23 -7.41
N VAL A 22 -19.11 17.10 -6.75
CA VAL A 22 -19.59 17.89 -5.60
C VAL A 22 -20.56 18.98 -6.05
N LEU A 23 -20.24 19.71 -7.12
CA LEU A 23 -21.11 20.76 -7.66
C LEU A 23 -22.41 20.19 -8.25
N SER A 24 -22.33 19.08 -8.97
CA SER A 24 -23.51 18.33 -9.46
C SER A 24 -24.39 17.85 -8.30
N LYS A 25 -23.80 17.28 -7.25
CA LYS A 25 -24.54 16.83 -6.06
C LYS A 25 -25.19 18.01 -5.34
N THR A 26 -24.53 19.16 -5.28
CA THR A 26 -25.09 20.40 -4.72
C THR A 26 -26.31 20.85 -5.52
N GLN A 27 -26.24 20.84 -6.85
CA GLN A 27 -27.35 21.23 -7.71
C GLN A 27 -28.56 20.30 -7.58
N ARG A 28 -28.32 18.98 -7.55
CA ARG A 28 -29.38 17.96 -7.49
C ARG A 28 -30.04 17.83 -6.12
N LYS A 29 -29.28 17.96 -5.03
CA LYS A 29 -29.76 17.70 -3.65
C LYS A 29 -30.16 18.94 -2.85
N THR A 30 -30.06 20.14 -3.42
CA THR A 30 -30.51 21.37 -2.76
C THR A 30 -31.54 22.12 -3.60
N PRO A 31 -32.52 22.82 -2.99
CA PRO A 31 -33.50 23.61 -3.74
C PRO A 31 -32.84 24.59 -4.72
N THR A 32 -33.40 24.74 -5.92
CA THR A 32 -32.77 25.50 -7.03
C THR A 32 -33.47 26.83 -7.32
N VAL A 33 -34.76 26.93 -7.04
CA VAL A 33 -35.57 28.11 -7.35
C VAL A 33 -35.60 29.09 -6.18
N VAL A 34 -35.35 30.37 -6.47
CA VAL A 34 -35.47 31.49 -5.52
C VAL A 34 -35.89 32.76 -6.28
N HIS A 35 -36.87 33.49 -5.75
CA HIS A 35 -37.40 34.71 -6.36
C HIS A 35 -36.97 35.96 -5.59
N LYS A 36 -36.90 37.11 -6.28
CA LYS A 36 -36.47 38.40 -5.70
C LYS A 36 -37.45 38.91 -4.64
N GLN A 37 -38.73 38.55 -4.73
CA GLN A 37 -39.81 38.98 -3.84
C GLN A 37 -39.80 38.27 -2.47
N TYR A 38 -38.99 37.22 -2.30
CA TYR A 38 -38.95 36.49 -1.04
C TYR A 38 -38.31 37.32 0.08
N LYS A 39 -38.77 37.11 1.32
CA LYS A 39 -38.16 37.72 2.51
C LYS A 39 -36.64 37.46 2.52
N ILE A 40 -35.84 38.49 2.84
CA ILE A 40 -34.37 38.42 2.79
C ILE A 40 -33.81 37.29 3.65
N THR A 41 -34.46 36.98 4.78
CA THR A 41 -34.11 35.83 5.64
C THR A 41 -34.14 34.51 4.89
N ARG A 42 -35.17 34.27 4.07
CA ARG A 42 -35.30 33.08 3.22
C ARG A 42 -34.23 33.03 2.13
N ILE A 43 -33.93 34.17 1.51
CA ILE A 43 -32.87 34.28 0.49
C ILE A 43 -31.49 33.97 1.09
N ARG A 44 -31.19 34.53 2.27
CA ARG A 44 -29.94 34.25 3.01
C ARG A 44 -29.83 32.77 3.34
N GLN A 45 -30.87 32.18 3.92
CA GLN A 45 -30.90 30.74 4.26
C GLN A 45 -30.72 29.84 3.03
N PHE A 46 -31.35 30.19 1.91
CA PHE A 46 -31.22 29.45 0.65
C PHE A 46 -29.75 29.37 0.19
N TYR A 47 -29.04 30.50 0.15
CA TYR A 47 -27.64 30.52 -0.28
C TYR A 47 -26.68 29.97 0.78
N MET A 48 -26.94 30.19 2.08
CA MET A 48 -26.17 29.57 3.16
C MET A 48 -26.25 28.04 3.09
N ARG A 49 -27.45 27.49 2.83
CA ARG A 49 -27.63 26.03 2.68
C ARG A 49 -26.80 25.49 1.53
N LYS A 50 -26.74 26.17 0.38
CA LYS A 50 -25.89 25.76 -0.74
C LYS A 50 -24.41 25.76 -0.37
N VAL A 51 -23.90 26.83 0.24
CA VAL A 51 -22.49 26.93 0.65
C VAL A 51 -22.13 25.83 1.67
N LYS A 52 -22.94 25.67 2.73
CA LYS A 52 -22.70 24.63 3.74
C LYS A 52 -22.79 23.22 3.16
N PHE A 53 -23.78 22.96 2.31
CA PHE A 53 -23.92 21.66 1.67
C PHE A 53 -22.70 21.33 0.79
N THR A 54 -22.21 22.30 0.01
CA THR A 54 -21.00 22.09 -0.80
C THR A 54 -19.77 21.84 0.09
N GLN A 55 -19.56 22.65 1.13
CA GLN A 55 -18.45 22.47 2.07
C GLN A 55 -18.48 21.09 2.72
N GLN A 56 -19.63 20.65 3.25
CA GLN A 56 -19.75 19.33 3.86
C GLN A 56 -19.38 18.21 2.90
N ASN A 57 -19.81 18.28 1.63
CA ASN A 57 -19.49 17.24 0.65
C ASN A 57 -17.99 17.20 0.29
N TYR A 58 -17.32 18.36 0.21
CA TYR A 58 -15.86 18.38 0.07
C TYR A 58 -15.18 17.82 1.32
N HIS A 59 -15.61 18.25 2.51
CA HIS A 59 -15.08 17.79 3.78
C HIS A 59 -15.19 16.27 3.92
N ASP A 60 -16.37 15.69 3.67
CA ASP A 60 -16.61 14.25 3.75
C ASP A 60 -15.73 13.47 2.78
N LYS A 61 -15.60 13.94 1.53
CA LYS A 61 -14.77 13.27 0.52
C LYS A 61 -13.29 13.35 0.85
N LEU A 62 -12.79 14.51 1.25
CA LEU A 62 -11.38 14.68 1.64
C LEU A 62 -11.07 13.88 2.92
N THR A 63 -11.99 13.87 3.88
CA THR A 63 -11.85 13.07 5.11
C THR A 63 -11.77 11.59 4.76
N LYS A 64 -12.66 11.09 3.90
CA LYS A 64 -12.64 9.70 3.47
C LYS A 64 -11.30 9.32 2.81
N LEU A 65 -10.79 10.17 1.93
CA LEU A 65 -9.47 9.95 1.32
C LEU A 65 -8.37 9.89 2.40
N LEU A 66 -8.34 10.85 3.32
CA LEU A 66 -7.35 10.90 4.40
C LEU A 66 -7.42 9.71 5.37
N THR A 67 -8.60 9.14 5.59
CA THR A 67 -8.79 8.00 6.50
C THR A 67 -8.52 6.65 5.84
N ASP A 68 -8.82 6.52 4.54
CA ASP A 68 -8.64 5.25 3.82
C ASP A 68 -7.16 4.96 3.53
N PHE A 69 -6.35 6.01 3.36
CA PHE A 69 -4.90 5.87 3.19
C PHE A 69 -4.21 5.50 4.52
N PRO A 70 -3.33 4.48 4.52
CA PRO A 70 -2.63 4.05 5.72
C PRO A 70 -1.62 5.12 6.19
N LYS A 71 -1.61 5.41 7.49
CA LYS A 71 -0.55 6.20 8.09
C LYS A 71 0.72 5.36 8.20
N LEU A 72 1.77 5.74 7.48
CA LEU A 72 3.02 4.98 7.43
C LEU A 72 3.71 4.78 8.80
N GLU A 73 3.38 5.62 9.78
CA GLU A 73 3.90 5.52 11.17
C GLU A 73 3.16 4.48 12.01
N ASP A 74 1.90 4.19 11.68
CA ASP A 74 1.02 3.32 12.46
C ASP A 74 0.90 1.90 11.85
N ILE A 75 1.47 1.68 10.66
CA ILE A 75 1.46 0.37 9.99
C ILE A 75 2.65 -0.49 10.40
N HIS A 76 2.52 -1.79 10.20
CA HIS A 76 3.60 -2.74 10.47
C HIS A 76 4.88 -2.36 9.68
N PRO A 77 6.08 -2.45 10.29
CA PRO A 77 7.36 -2.09 9.65
C PRO A 77 7.55 -2.68 8.25
N PHE A 78 7.14 -3.94 8.04
CA PHE A 78 7.06 -4.58 6.72
C PHE A 78 6.45 -3.69 5.63
N PHE A 79 5.24 -3.16 5.87
CA PHE A 79 4.55 -2.31 4.90
C PHE A 79 5.06 -0.87 4.92
N ALA A 80 5.55 -0.39 6.06
CA ALA A 80 6.18 0.93 6.17
C ALA A 80 7.41 1.02 5.28
N ASP A 81 8.27 0.01 5.31
CA ASP A 81 9.49 -0.04 4.50
C ASP A 81 9.18 -0.20 3.02
N ILE A 82 8.28 -1.12 2.65
CA ILE A 82 7.81 -1.25 1.26
C ILE A 82 7.26 0.10 0.75
N SER A 83 6.44 0.76 1.56
CA SER A 83 5.85 2.06 1.19
C SER A 83 6.89 3.19 1.12
N ASN A 84 7.87 3.19 2.02
CA ASN A 84 8.94 4.18 2.03
C ASN A 84 9.73 4.14 0.72
N VAL A 85 10.01 2.93 0.25
CA VAL A 85 10.78 2.70 -0.97
C VAL A 85 9.91 2.97 -2.22
N LEU A 86 8.61 2.65 -2.17
CA LEU A 86 7.73 2.73 -3.34
C LEU A 86 7.30 4.16 -3.62
N TYR A 87 6.96 4.87 -2.56
CA TYR A 87 6.20 6.11 -2.66
C TYR A 87 7.01 7.32 -2.26
N CYS A 88 8.23 7.12 -1.72
CA CYS A 88 8.98 8.13 -0.97
C CYS A 88 8.13 8.65 0.20
N ARG A 89 8.47 8.22 1.43
CA ARG A 89 7.69 8.55 2.63
C ARG A 89 7.37 10.04 2.76
N ASP A 90 8.31 10.91 2.40
CA ASP A 90 8.14 12.35 2.53
C ASP A 90 7.16 12.90 1.50
N HIS A 91 7.25 12.47 0.23
CA HIS A 91 6.32 12.89 -0.80
C HIS A 91 4.88 12.42 -0.49
N TYR A 92 4.74 11.18 -0.02
CA TYR A 92 3.46 10.62 0.43
C TYR A 92 2.82 11.45 1.56
N LYS A 93 3.61 11.77 2.60
CA LYS A 93 3.14 12.59 3.73
C LYS A 93 2.79 14.02 3.30
N ILE A 94 3.58 14.63 2.42
CA ILE A 94 3.31 15.96 1.89
C ILE A 94 1.99 15.98 1.11
N ALA A 95 1.74 14.98 0.25
CA ALA A 95 0.50 14.89 -0.52
C ALA A 95 -0.74 14.79 0.39
N LEU A 96 -0.72 13.92 1.40
CA LEU A 96 -1.80 13.81 2.39
C LEU A 96 -1.94 15.09 3.25
N GLY A 97 -0.82 15.69 3.64
CA GLY A 97 -0.79 16.96 4.39
C GLY A 97 -1.41 18.13 3.60
N GLN A 98 -1.14 18.19 2.29
CA GLN A 98 -1.75 19.17 1.38
C GLN A 98 -3.27 18.98 1.28
N LEU A 99 -3.76 17.75 1.19
CA LEU A 99 -5.20 17.46 1.21
C LEU A 99 -5.86 17.84 2.54
N ASN A 100 -5.20 17.55 3.66
CA ASN A 100 -5.71 17.96 4.98
C ASN A 100 -5.75 19.50 5.12
N THR A 101 -4.72 20.19 4.62
CA THR A 101 -4.70 21.65 4.57
C THR A 101 -5.84 22.20 3.70
N ALA A 102 -6.06 21.61 2.52
CA ALA A 102 -7.15 21.98 1.63
C ALA A 102 -8.53 21.80 2.30
N ARG A 103 -8.74 20.70 3.05
CA ARG A 103 -9.96 20.47 3.83
C ARG A 103 -10.24 21.60 4.79
N HIS A 104 -9.23 22.01 5.58
CA HIS A 104 -9.37 23.13 6.52
C HIS A 104 -9.62 24.48 5.82
N LEU A 105 -8.97 24.74 4.67
CA LEU A 105 -9.18 25.97 3.90
C LEU A 105 -10.63 26.07 3.37
N ILE A 106 -11.21 24.95 2.92
CA ILE A 106 -12.61 24.90 2.47
C ILE A 106 -13.57 25.17 3.64
N ASP A 107 -13.31 24.56 4.80
CA ASP A 107 -14.12 24.78 6.00
C ASP A 107 -14.10 26.25 6.44
N ASN A 108 -12.93 26.88 6.39
CA ASN A 108 -12.75 28.30 6.70
C ASN A 108 -13.47 29.21 5.68
N GLU A 109 -13.30 28.97 4.39
CA GLU A 109 -13.99 29.75 3.34
C GLU A 109 -15.52 29.66 3.48
N ALA A 110 -16.05 28.48 3.83
CA ALA A 110 -17.48 28.31 4.08
C ALA A 110 -17.96 29.11 5.29
N LYS A 111 -17.19 29.08 6.39
CA LYS A 111 -17.48 29.80 7.63
C LYS A 111 -17.50 31.31 7.39
N GLU A 112 -16.51 31.85 6.68
CA GLU A 112 -16.44 33.26 6.30
C GLU A 112 -17.58 33.67 5.38
N CYS A 113 -17.86 32.90 4.33
CA CYS A 113 -18.97 33.18 3.42
C CYS A 113 -20.31 33.18 4.16
N CYS A 114 -20.55 32.20 5.04
CA CYS A 114 -21.77 32.14 5.86
C CYS A 114 -21.88 33.35 6.81
N ARG A 115 -20.78 33.79 7.41
CA ARG A 115 -20.76 35.01 8.25
C ARG A 115 -21.16 36.24 7.43
N HIS A 116 -20.62 36.40 6.23
CA HIS A 116 -20.95 37.52 5.36
C HIS A 116 -22.38 37.46 4.78
N LEU A 117 -22.89 36.26 4.50
CA LEU A 117 -24.27 36.07 4.02
C LEU A 117 -25.31 36.53 5.05
N LYS A 118 -24.99 36.57 6.35
CA LYS A 118 -25.88 37.10 7.40
C LYS A 118 -26.26 38.56 7.14
N TYR A 119 -25.36 39.33 6.52
CA TYR A 119 -25.51 40.76 6.23
C TYR A 119 -25.87 41.05 4.77
N GLY A 120 -26.20 40.03 3.96
CA GLY A 120 -26.62 40.25 2.58
C GLY A 120 -27.98 40.94 2.50
N ASP A 121 -28.09 42.03 1.76
CA ASP A 121 -29.30 42.87 1.66
C ASP A 121 -30.19 42.55 0.45
N SER A 122 -29.65 41.85 -0.55
CA SER A 122 -30.30 41.63 -1.83
C SER A 122 -29.99 40.25 -2.41
N LEU A 123 -30.88 39.75 -3.26
CA LEU A 123 -30.67 38.50 -3.99
C LEU A 123 -29.36 38.52 -4.79
N TYR A 124 -29.05 39.64 -5.44
CA TYR A 124 -27.83 39.80 -6.23
C TYR A 124 -26.57 39.66 -5.36
N ARG A 125 -26.48 40.39 -4.23
CA ARG A 125 -25.31 40.29 -3.35
C ARG A 125 -25.16 38.89 -2.76
N CYS A 126 -26.25 38.24 -2.34
CA CYS A 126 -26.18 36.86 -1.86
C CYS A 126 -25.76 35.86 -2.95
N LYS A 127 -26.29 36.00 -4.18
CA LYS A 127 -25.92 35.16 -5.32
C LYS A 127 -24.44 35.30 -5.68
N SER A 128 -23.94 36.54 -5.72
CA SER A 128 -22.54 36.86 -6.02
C SER A 128 -21.62 36.24 -4.97
N ARG A 129 -21.89 36.46 -3.68
CA ARG A 129 -21.11 35.86 -2.57
C ARG A 129 -21.07 34.33 -2.64
N LYS A 130 -22.21 33.69 -2.91
CA LYS A 130 -22.26 32.24 -3.11
C LYS A 130 -21.38 31.80 -4.28
N ARG A 131 -21.45 32.49 -5.43
CA ARG A 131 -20.65 32.15 -6.61
C ARG A 131 -19.15 32.25 -6.32
N VAL A 132 -18.72 33.31 -5.64
CA VAL A 132 -17.32 33.51 -5.24
C VAL A 132 -16.86 32.39 -4.30
N ALA A 133 -17.62 32.08 -3.26
CA ALA A 133 -17.25 31.04 -2.29
C ALA A 133 -17.12 29.66 -2.94
N LEU A 134 -18.10 29.24 -3.75
CA LEU A 134 -18.03 27.96 -4.47
C LEU A 134 -16.85 27.93 -5.45
N GLY A 135 -16.57 29.04 -6.13
CA GLY A 135 -15.43 29.17 -7.03
C GLY A 135 -14.08 29.05 -6.31
N LYS A 136 -13.96 29.67 -5.13
CA LYS A 136 -12.75 29.55 -4.29
C LYS A 136 -12.56 28.13 -3.76
N MET A 137 -13.63 27.47 -3.27
CA MET A 137 -13.57 26.07 -2.85
C MET A 137 -13.10 25.16 -3.98
N ALA A 138 -13.70 25.32 -5.18
CA ALA A 138 -13.29 24.55 -6.35
C ALA A 138 -11.83 24.84 -6.75
N LYS A 139 -11.39 26.10 -6.65
CA LYS A 139 -10.00 26.51 -6.93
C LYS A 139 -9.01 25.91 -5.93
N ILE A 140 -9.37 25.78 -4.65
CA ILE A 140 -8.55 25.10 -3.64
C ILE A 140 -8.31 23.65 -4.06
N ILE A 141 -9.36 22.95 -4.50
CA ILE A 141 -9.25 21.57 -5.01
C ILE A 141 -8.43 21.50 -6.29
N THR A 142 -8.64 22.41 -7.25
CA THR A 142 -7.86 22.46 -8.49
C THR A 142 -6.37 22.64 -8.24
N ARG A 143 -5.96 23.36 -7.18
CA ARG A 143 -4.55 23.51 -6.81
C ARG A 143 -3.90 22.21 -6.32
N GLN A 144 -4.69 21.26 -5.80
CA GLN A 144 -4.19 19.96 -5.31
C GLN A 144 -4.28 18.85 -6.37
N ASN A 145 -4.43 19.20 -7.64
CA ASN A 145 -4.64 18.22 -8.70
C ASN A 145 -3.47 17.25 -8.85
N GLU A 146 -2.22 17.72 -8.71
CA GLU A 146 -1.05 16.85 -8.82
C GLU A 146 -0.97 15.89 -7.63
N SER A 147 -1.27 16.34 -6.42
CA SER A 147 -1.33 15.49 -5.23
C SER A 147 -2.44 14.43 -5.34
N LEU A 148 -3.60 14.77 -5.91
CA LEU A 148 -4.69 13.82 -6.15
C LEU A 148 -4.32 12.76 -7.20
N LYS A 149 -3.67 13.15 -8.31
CA LYS A 149 -3.17 12.21 -9.33
C LYS A 149 -2.14 11.26 -8.74
N TYR A 150 -1.15 11.81 -8.03
CA TYR A 150 -0.12 11.00 -7.37
C TYR A 150 -0.75 10.02 -6.38
N LEU A 151 -1.72 10.44 -5.56
CA LEU A 151 -2.40 9.52 -4.63
C LEU A 151 -3.22 8.45 -5.36
N GLU A 152 -3.80 8.74 -6.53
CA GLU A 152 -4.45 7.72 -7.36
C GLU A 152 -3.46 6.69 -7.90
N GLU A 153 -2.29 7.14 -8.38
CA GLU A 153 -1.21 6.25 -8.82
C GLU A 153 -0.72 5.35 -7.66
N VAL A 154 -0.49 5.95 -6.49
CA VAL A 154 -0.13 5.24 -5.26
C VAL A 154 -1.19 4.20 -4.93
N ARG A 155 -2.48 4.57 -4.92
CA ARG A 155 -3.60 3.67 -4.64
C ARG A 155 -3.64 2.48 -5.61
N GLN A 156 -3.52 2.74 -6.91
CA GLN A 156 -3.50 1.68 -7.93
C GLN A 156 -2.34 0.72 -7.70
N HIS A 157 -1.16 1.24 -7.39
CA HIS A 157 0.00 0.42 -7.08
C HIS A 157 -0.18 -0.37 -5.77
N MET A 158 -0.68 0.27 -4.70
CA MET A 158 -0.94 -0.37 -3.40
C MET A 158 -1.97 -1.50 -3.53
N SER A 159 -2.95 -1.37 -4.42
CA SER A 159 -3.96 -2.41 -4.63
C SER A 159 -3.40 -3.73 -5.22
N ARG A 160 -2.20 -3.67 -5.81
CA ARG A 160 -1.46 -4.81 -6.37
C ARG A 160 -0.48 -5.43 -5.38
N LEU A 161 -0.28 -4.80 -4.21
CA LEU A 161 0.64 -5.32 -3.21
C LEU A 161 0.17 -6.70 -2.71
N PRO A 162 1.13 -7.59 -2.40
CA PRO A 162 0.84 -8.92 -1.91
C PRO A 162 0.04 -8.87 -0.60
N SER A 163 -0.96 -9.74 -0.48
CA SER A 163 -1.80 -9.84 0.73
C SER A 163 -1.11 -10.69 1.79
N ILE A 164 0.06 -10.24 2.23
CA ILE A 164 0.86 -10.89 3.27
C ILE A 164 0.43 -10.37 4.64
N ASP A 165 0.11 -11.27 5.57
CA ASP A 165 -0.05 -10.88 6.97
C ASP A 165 1.30 -10.96 7.69
N PRO A 166 1.91 -9.83 8.10
CA PRO A 166 3.21 -9.86 8.75
C PRO A 166 3.18 -10.43 10.18
N ASN A 167 2.00 -10.46 10.81
CA ASN A 167 1.83 -10.94 12.18
C ASN A 167 1.50 -12.45 12.24
N THR A 168 1.20 -13.07 11.09
CA THR A 168 0.88 -14.50 11.03
C THR A 168 2.13 -15.36 10.97
N ARG A 169 1.95 -16.66 11.24
CA ARG A 169 3.03 -17.65 11.16
C ARG A 169 3.43 -17.83 9.70
N THR A 170 4.68 -17.49 9.41
CA THR A 170 5.21 -17.52 8.05
C THR A 170 6.38 -18.49 7.93
N LEU A 171 6.40 -19.28 6.85
CA LEU A 171 7.57 -20.02 6.37
C LEU A 171 8.14 -19.25 5.18
N LEU A 172 9.40 -18.83 5.29
CA LEU A 172 10.16 -18.23 4.19
C LEU A 172 11.05 -19.32 3.59
N ILE A 173 10.96 -19.53 2.28
CA ILE A 173 11.76 -20.53 1.57
C ILE A 173 12.80 -19.81 0.72
N CYS A 174 14.07 -20.13 0.96
CA CYS A 174 15.24 -19.47 0.37
C CYS A 174 16.23 -20.51 -0.18
N GLY A 175 17.14 -20.07 -1.03
CA GLY A 175 18.14 -20.93 -1.70
C GLY A 175 18.25 -20.61 -3.19
N PHE A 176 19.25 -21.19 -3.87
CA PHE A 176 19.53 -20.94 -5.28
C PHE A 176 18.36 -21.26 -6.22
N PRO A 177 18.31 -20.72 -7.45
CA PRO A 177 17.35 -21.14 -8.46
C PRO A 177 17.42 -22.65 -8.70
N ASN A 178 16.31 -23.26 -9.13
CA ASN A 178 16.25 -24.69 -9.52
C ASN A 178 16.62 -25.75 -8.45
N VAL A 179 16.87 -25.36 -7.19
CA VAL A 179 17.04 -26.29 -6.05
C VAL A 179 15.74 -26.99 -5.64
N GLY A 180 14.59 -26.57 -6.19
CA GLY A 180 13.27 -27.18 -5.97
C GLY A 180 12.36 -26.49 -4.95
N LYS A 181 12.61 -25.20 -4.65
CA LYS A 181 11.77 -24.38 -3.74
C LYS A 181 10.29 -24.39 -4.12
N SER A 182 9.96 -24.04 -5.36
CA SER A 182 8.57 -23.95 -5.83
C SER A 182 7.90 -25.33 -5.88
N SER A 183 8.64 -26.39 -6.21
CA SER A 183 8.15 -27.77 -6.12
C SER A 183 7.83 -28.18 -4.69
N PHE A 184 8.64 -27.75 -3.71
CA PHE A 184 8.36 -27.97 -2.29
C PHE A 184 7.10 -27.23 -1.85
N ILE A 185 6.94 -25.96 -2.26
CA ILE A 185 5.74 -25.16 -1.96
C ILE A 185 4.49 -25.84 -2.49
N ASN A 186 4.48 -26.20 -3.77
CA ASN A 186 3.33 -26.87 -4.40
C ASN A 186 2.94 -28.18 -3.71
N LYS A 187 3.90 -28.87 -3.06
CA LYS A 187 3.63 -30.10 -2.30
C LYS A 187 3.05 -29.83 -0.90
N ILE A 188 3.46 -28.75 -0.24
CA ILE A 188 3.04 -28.47 1.14
C ILE A 188 1.82 -27.56 1.23
N THR A 189 1.57 -26.73 0.21
CA THR A 189 0.42 -25.82 0.16
C THR A 189 -0.75 -26.49 -0.53
N ARG A 190 -1.95 -26.01 -0.24
CA ARG A 190 -3.13 -26.38 -1.03
C ARG A 190 -3.00 -25.76 -2.42
N ALA A 191 -3.66 -26.36 -3.43
CA ALA A 191 -3.45 -26.15 -4.87
C ALA A 191 -3.57 -24.71 -5.44
N GLU A 192 -3.73 -23.69 -4.60
CA GLU A 192 -3.77 -22.28 -4.97
C GLU A 192 -2.54 -21.57 -4.40
N VAL A 193 -1.43 -21.65 -5.12
CA VAL A 193 -0.28 -20.76 -4.90
C VAL A 193 -0.57 -19.46 -5.64
N GLU A 194 -0.78 -18.37 -4.90
CA GLU A 194 -1.00 -17.07 -5.50
C GLU A 194 0.33 -16.47 -5.93
N VAL A 195 0.41 -16.08 -7.20
CA VAL A 195 1.54 -15.32 -7.74
C VAL A 195 1.27 -13.85 -7.50
N GLN A 196 2.07 -13.23 -6.64
CA GLN A 196 1.90 -11.82 -6.26
C GLN A 196 3.15 -11.04 -6.68
N SER A 197 2.95 -9.93 -7.40
CA SER A 197 4.06 -9.07 -7.82
C SER A 197 4.79 -8.53 -6.61
N TRP A 198 6.10 -8.75 -6.53
CA TRP A 198 6.90 -8.17 -5.48
C TRP A 198 7.29 -6.75 -5.84
N ALA A 199 7.19 -5.84 -4.86
CA ALA A 199 7.62 -4.47 -5.09
C ALA A 199 9.09 -4.46 -5.49
N PHE A 200 9.43 -3.67 -6.50
CA PHE A 200 10.80 -3.37 -6.95
C PHE A 200 11.55 -4.43 -7.74
N THR A 201 11.01 -5.62 -7.89
CA THR A 201 11.66 -6.68 -8.66
C THR A 201 10.79 -7.04 -9.85
N THR A 202 11.41 -7.54 -10.92
CA THR A 202 10.68 -8.25 -11.98
C THR A 202 10.18 -9.62 -11.52
N LYS A 203 10.42 -9.96 -10.24
CA LYS A 203 10.17 -11.26 -9.65
C LYS A 203 8.87 -11.20 -8.87
N SER A 204 8.14 -12.31 -8.87
CA SER A 204 6.93 -12.46 -8.09
C SER A 204 7.23 -13.25 -6.83
N LEU A 205 6.61 -12.87 -5.72
CA LEU A 205 6.50 -13.75 -4.56
C LEU A 205 5.39 -14.75 -4.83
N TYR A 206 5.67 -16.01 -4.51
CA TYR A 206 4.63 -17.04 -4.50
C TYR A 206 4.18 -17.19 -3.06
N VAL A 207 2.92 -16.85 -2.81
CA VAL A 207 2.33 -16.94 -1.48
C VAL A 207 1.31 -18.07 -1.50
N GLY A 208 1.59 -19.10 -0.72
CA GLY A 208 0.68 -20.21 -0.51
C GLY A 208 0.27 -20.34 0.94
N HIS A 209 -0.78 -21.12 1.17
CA HIS A 209 -1.29 -21.39 2.50
C HIS A 209 -1.35 -22.90 2.76
N THR A 210 -1.04 -23.27 3.99
CA THR A 210 -1.15 -24.65 4.47
C THR A 210 -1.67 -24.69 5.89
N ASP A 211 -2.31 -25.79 6.26
CA ASP A 211 -2.83 -25.99 7.61
C ASP A 211 -2.01 -27.09 8.29
N TYR A 212 -1.44 -26.78 9.45
CA TYR A 212 -0.70 -27.73 10.26
C TYR A 212 -1.06 -27.56 11.73
N LYS A 213 -1.43 -28.67 12.39
CA LYS A 213 -1.90 -28.69 13.79
C LYS A 213 -3.06 -27.70 14.04
N TYR A 214 -4.05 -27.67 13.14
CA TYR A 214 -5.21 -26.77 13.19
C TYR A 214 -4.86 -25.27 13.13
N LEU A 215 -3.63 -24.93 12.74
CA LEU A 215 -3.18 -23.57 12.55
C LEU A 215 -2.90 -23.33 11.07
N ARG A 216 -3.34 -22.18 10.56
CA ARG A 216 -3.01 -21.73 9.20
C ARG A 216 -1.61 -21.13 9.17
N TRP A 217 -0.81 -21.56 8.21
CA TRP A 217 0.52 -21.07 7.94
C TRP A 217 0.54 -20.39 6.57
N GLN A 218 1.33 -19.33 6.49
CA GLN A 218 1.67 -18.65 5.25
C GLN A 218 3.03 -19.18 4.79
N VAL A 219 3.14 -19.57 3.52
CA VAL A 219 4.37 -20.06 2.92
C VAL A 219 4.74 -19.10 1.79
N ILE A 220 5.95 -18.55 1.83
CA ILE A 220 6.41 -17.54 0.87
C ILE A 220 7.66 -18.08 0.16
N ASP A 221 7.57 -18.22 -1.17
CA ASP A 221 8.75 -18.37 -2.04
C ASP A 221 9.32 -17.00 -2.36
N THR A 222 10.65 -16.87 -2.31
CA THR A 222 11.36 -15.63 -2.61
C THR A 222 12.29 -15.78 -3.82
N PRO A 223 11.82 -16.22 -5.01
CA PRO A 223 12.67 -16.45 -6.17
C PRO A 223 13.19 -15.12 -6.74
N GLY A 224 14.46 -15.09 -7.17
CA GLY A 224 15.13 -13.88 -7.62
C GLY A 224 15.28 -12.81 -6.53
N ILE A 225 14.83 -13.10 -5.30
CA ILE A 225 15.04 -12.27 -4.13
C ILE A 225 16.11 -12.98 -3.34
N LEU A 226 15.88 -14.01 -2.52
CA LEU A 226 16.94 -14.54 -1.62
C LEU A 226 17.85 -15.62 -2.24
N ASP A 227 18.21 -15.49 -3.52
CA ASP A 227 18.95 -16.49 -4.30
C ASP A 227 20.27 -16.02 -4.93
N HIS A 228 20.69 -14.77 -4.64
CA HIS A 228 21.98 -14.19 -5.02
C HIS A 228 22.67 -13.52 -3.81
N PRO A 229 24.00 -13.31 -3.83
CA PRO A 229 24.69 -12.54 -2.79
C PRO A 229 24.09 -11.15 -2.57
N ILE A 230 24.25 -10.60 -1.38
CA ILE A 230 23.78 -9.26 -1.01
C ILE A 230 24.50 -8.16 -1.81
N GLU A 231 25.77 -8.37 -2.12
CA GLU A 231 26.65 -7.38 -2.75
C GLU A 231 26.27 -7.06 -4.20
N ASP A 232 25.66 -8.02 -4.90
CA ASP A 232 25.25 -7.88 -6.30
C ASP A 232 23.90 -7.18 -6.48
N ARG A 233 23.31 -6.68 -5.39
CA ARG A 233 21.93 -6.20 -5.39
C ARG A 233 21.84 -4.69 -5.42
N ASN A 234 20.83 -4.23 -6.15
CA ASN A 234 20.48 -2.83 -6.14
C ASN A 234 19.91 -2.41 -4.77
N THR A 235 20.07 -1.13 -4.42
CA THR A 235 19.53 -0.54 -3.18
C THR A 235 18.04 -0.84 -2.99
N ILE A 236 17.29 -0.88 -4.08
CA ILE A 236 15.86 -1.13 -4.08
C ILE A 236 15.54 -2.60 -3.73
N GLU A 237 16.33 -3.56 -4.24
CA GLU A 237 16.18 -4.99 -3.91
C GLU A 237 16.55 -5.26 -2.45
N MET A 238 17.60 -4.58 -1.96
CA MET A 238 17.99 -4.66 -0.56
C MET A 238 16.90 -4.17 0.40
N LEU A 239 16.21 -3.08 0.04
CA LEU A 239 15.09 -2.60 0.84
C LEU A 239 13.91 -3.58 0.83
N ALA A 240 13.67 -4.25 -0.29
CA ALA A 240 12.67 -5.30 -0.39
C ALA A 240 13.03 -6.53 0.50
N ILE A 241 14.31 -6.88 0.59
CA ILE A 241 14.80 -7.92 1.51
C ILE A 241 14.66 -7.51 2.97
N THR A 242 15.00 -6.26 3.31
CA THR A 242 14.84 -5.72 4.66
C THR A 242 13.37 -5.76 5.09
N ALA A 243 12.43 -5.52 4.17
CA ALA A 243 11.02 -5.74 4.46
C ALA A 243 10.75 -7.19 4.88
N LEU A 244 11.24 -8.20 4.14
CA LEU A 244 11.10 -9.61 4.53
C LEU A 244 11.74 -9.93 5.89
N ALA A 245 12.77 -9.19 6.31
CA ALA A 245 13.36 -9.32 7.63
C ALA A 245 12.36 -8.96 8.76
N HIS A 246 11.40 -8.07 8.52
CA HIS A 246 10.34 -7.75 9.49
C HIS A 246 9.26 -8.82 9.65
N LEU A 247 9.18 -9.81 8.75
CA LEU A 247 8.20 -10.90 8.88
C LEU A 247 8.58 -11.83 10.04
N ARG A 248 7.62 -12.15 10.91
CA ARG A 248 7.77 -13.20 11.92
C ARG A 248 7.73 -14.56 11.22
N ALA A 249 8.90 -15.07 10.86
CA ALA A 249 9.03 -16.25 10.02
C ALA A 249 10.04 -17.27 10.54
N CYS A 250 9.81 -18.54 10.19
CA CYS A 250 10.84 -19.56 10.16
C CYS A 250 11.40 -19.63 8.74
N VAL A 251 12.72 -19.72 8.63
CA VAL A 251 13.42 -19.73 7.34
C VAL A 251 13.82 -21.17 7.02
N ILE A 252 13.48 -21.62 5.82
CA ILE A 252 13.91 -22.89 5.25
C ILE A 252 14.88 -22.57 4.12
N PHE A 253 16.16 -22.88 4.32
CA PHE A 253 17.17 -22.76 3.28
C PHE A 253 17.35 -24.10 2.58
N VAL A 254 17.00 -24.14 1.30
CA VAL A 254 17.03 -25.36 0.49
C VAL A 254 18.37 -25.46 -0.24
N ILE A 255 19.06 -26.58 -0.01
CA ILE A 255 20.32 -26.96 -0.66
C ILE A 255 20.04 -28.13 -1.60
N ASP A 256 20.70 -28.15 -2.76
CA ASP A 256 20.75 -29.25 -3.69
C ASP A 256 22.17 -29.85 -3.69
N PRO A 257 22.42 -30.94 -2.94
CA PRO A 257 23.72 -31.60 -2.91
C PRO A 257 24.15 -32.22 -4.24
N SER A 258 23.19 -32.48 -5.15
CA SER A 258 23.46 -33.09 -6.45
C SER A 258 24.06 -32.11 -7.48
N GLU A 259 24.08 -30.81 -7.16
CA GLU A 259 24.56 -29.72 -8.02
C GLU A 259 23.82 -29.60 -9.37
N GLN A 260 22.70 -30.33 -9.56
CA GLN A 260 21.84 -30.23 -10.75
C GLN A 260 21.15 -28.87 -10.88
N CYS A 261 21.20 -28.03 -9.85
CA CYS A 261 20.77 -26.63 -9.92
C CYS A 261 21.74 -25.71 -10.69
N ASN A 262 22.85 -26.24 -11.22
CA ASN A 262 23.96 -25.52 -11.86
C ASN A 262 24.81 -24.67 -10.91
N TYR A 263 24.74 -24.95 -9.61
CA TYR A 263 25.54 -24.27 -8.59
C TYR A 263 26.20 -25.32 -7.69
N SER A 264 27.47 -25.11 -7.41
CA SER A 264 28.26 -25.96 -6.52
C SER A 264 27.74 -25.90 -5.09
N VAL A 265 28.00 -26.94 -4.30
CA VAL A 265 27.68 -26.92 -2.85
C VAL A 265 28.39 -25.75 -2.14
N GLU A 266 29.58 -25.37 -2.60
CA GLU A 266 30.34 -24.25 -2.01
C GLU A 266 29.63 -22.92 -2.21
N GLU A 267 29.20 -22.62 -3.44
CA GLU A 267 28.42 -21.42 -3.73
C GLU A 267 27.11 -21.38 -2.93
N GLN A 268 26.45 -22.54 -2.78
CA GLN A 268 25.24 -22.69 -1.96
C GLN A 268 25.47 -22.35 -0.48
N VAL A 269 26.61 -22.77 0.08
CA VAL A 269 27.01 -22.45 1.46
C VAL A 269 27.40 -20.98 1.59
N ASP A 270 28.11 -20.42 0.62
CA ASP A 270 28.51 -19.01 0.62
C ASP A 270 27.28 -18.09 0.58
N LEU A 271 26.29 -18.41 -0.26
CA LEU A 271 25.00 -17.71 -0.27
C LEU A 271 24.33 -17.77 1.10
N PHE A 272 24.25 -18.97 1.70
CA PHE A 272 23.66 -19.13 3.03
C PHE A 272 24.34 -18.24 4.06
N ASN A 273 25.67 -18.25 4.10
CA ASN A 273 26.45 -17.44 5.03
C ASN A 273 26.27 -15.93 4.80
N ASN A 274 26.15 -15.51 3.54
CA ASN A 274 25.92 -14.12 3.17
C ASN A 274 24.54 -13.62 3.63
N ILE A 275 23.47 -14.42 3.49
CA ILE A 275 22.11 -14.01 3.86
C ILE A 275 21.74 -14.31 5.32
N LYS A 276 22.46 -15.20 6.00
CA LYS A 276 22.22 -15.60 7.40
C LYS A 276 22.06 -14.41 8.38
N PRO A 277 22.81 -13.29 8.26
CA PRO A 277 22.60 -12.13 9.13
C PRO A 277 21.19 -11.52 9.04
N LEU A 278 20.53 -11.59 7.87
CA LEU A 278 19.16 -11.08 7.66
C LEU A 278 18.11 -11.88 8.44
N PHE A 279 18.46 -13.10 8.85
CA PHE A 279 17.60 -14.02 9.59
C PHE A 279 17.99 -14.08 11.07
N ALA A 280 18.72 -13.08 11.58
CA ALA A 280 18.97 -12.95 13.01
C ALA A 280 17.65 -13.01 13.79
N ASN A 281 17.62 -13.82 14.85
CA ASN A 281 16.43 -14.09 15.67
C ASN A 281 15.29 -14.87 14.99
N LYS A 282 15.53 -15.46 13.81
CA LYS A 282 14.58 -16.37 13.15
C LYS A 282 15.07 -17.82 13.25
N PRO A 283 14.19 -18.78 13.55
CA PRO A 283 14.57 -20.19 13.47
C PRO A 283 14.85 -20.53 12.00
N THR A 284 16.05 -21.03 11.74
CA THR A 284 16.52 -21.37 10.38
C THR A 284 16.77 -22.86 10.29
N VAL A 285 16.18 -23.49 9.27
CA VAL A 285 16.30 -24.92 8.97
C VAL A 285 16.99 -25.08 7.63
N LEU A 286 18.06 -25.85 7.60
CA LEU A 286 18.70 -26.30 6.37
C LEU A 286 17.98 -27.57 5.89
N ALA A 287 17.52 -27.56 4.64
CA ALA A 287 16.82 -28.67 4.01
C ALA A 287 17.58 -29.11 2.75
N ALA A 288 18.05 -30.35 2.72
CA ALA A 288 18.65 -30.94 1.54
C ALA A 288 17.54 -31.53 0.64
N ASN A 289 17.48 -31.10 -0.62
CA ASN A 289 16.54 -31.59 -1.62
C ASN A 289 17.27 -32.46 -2.67
N LYS A 290 16.50 -33.16 -3.52
CA LYS A 290 17.02 -34.09 -4.55
C LYS A 290 17.88 -35.24 -3.99
N MET A 291 17.57 -35.65 -2.77
CA MET A 291 18.25 -36.75 -2.06
C MET A 291 18.04 -38.13 -2.71
N ASP A 292 17.09 -38.24 -3.64
CA ASP A 292 16.88 -39.37 -4.52
C ASP A 292 17.99 -39.52 -5.59
N VAL A 293 18.67 -38.42 -5.93
CA VAL A 293 19.79 -38.41 -6.89
C VAL A 293 21.13 -38.66 -6.19
N LEU A 294 21.39 -37.97 -5.08
CA LEU A 294 22.64 -38.08 -4.33
C LEU A 294 22.38 -38.04 -2.82
N LYS A 295 22.89 -39.02 -2.07
CA LYS A 295 22.74 -39.03 -0.61
C LYS A 295 23.84 -38.22 0.07
N LEU A 296 23.55 -37.64 1.24
CA LEU A 296 24.53 -36.85 2.01
C LEU A 296 25.74 -37.71 2.43
N THR A 297 25.50 -39.01 2.66
CA THR A 297 26.54 -39.99 2.98
C THR A 297 27.51 -40.26 1.83
N GLU A 298 27.10 -39.98 0.60
CA GLU A 298 27.87 -40.21 -0.63
C GLU A 298 28.69 -38.96 -1.03
N LEU A 299 28.52 -37.84 -0.33
CA LEU A 299 29.33 -36.65 -0.55
C LEU A 299 30.78 -36.88 -0.12
N PRO A 300 31.78 -36.36 -0.85
CA PRO A 300 33.17 -36.35 -0.41
C PRO A 300 33.32 -35.70 0.97
N GLU A 301 34.21 -36.23 1.83
CA GLU A 301 34.40 -35.72 3.20
C GLU A 301 34.70 -34.22 3.26
N GLU A 302 35.40 -33.69 2.26
CA GLU A 302 35.72 -32.26 2.12
C GLU A 302 34.46 -31.40 2.02
N LYS A 303 33.44 -31.87 1.30
CA LYS A 303 32.14 -31.20 1.17
C LYS A 303 31.22 -31.43 2.38
N GLN A 304 31.44 -32.48 3.17
CA GLN A 304 30.68 -32.74 4.40
C GLN A 304 31.11 -31.86 5.59
N LYS A 305 32.38 -31.41 5.61
CA LYS A 305 33.01 -30.76 6.78
C LYS A 305 32.88 -29.23 6.83
N LYS A 306 32.45 -28.56 5.76
CA LYS A 306 32.15 -27.11 5.78
C LYS A 306 30.83 -26.87 6.56
N LYS A 307 30.94 -26.81 7.89
CA LYS A 307 29.87 -26.46 8.84
C LYS A 307 29.71 -24.95 9.00
#